data_AF-A0A381W8A0-F1
#
_entry.id   AF-A0A381W8A0-F1
#
_cell.length_a   1.000
_cell.length_b   1.000
_cell.length_c   1.000
_cell.angle_alpha   90.00
_cell.angle_beta   90.00
_cell.angle_gamma   90.00
#
_symmetry.space_group_name_H-M   'P 1'
#
loop_
_entity.id
_entity.type
_entity.pdbx_description
1 polymer ?
#
loop_
_entity_poly.entity_id
_entity_poly.type
_entity_poly.pdbx_seq_one_letter_code
_entity_poly.pdbx_strand_id
1 'polypeptide(L)'
;MNPKTLHNLTVIPFVLLGVSAIILGFRWLISPEPWMLDESANVILLDESYTSLFSADINRNLPKYLTLLYRFFGWWVITIGMLILSFTIVTRLGTPMARGFLQSVFFITLIGISIIEWIFIPSSHFVYLTYGLWALWAISVLSGIQLKKYDI
;
A
#
# COMPACT_ATOMS: atom_id res chain seq x y z
N MET A 1 -22.23 3.13 -19.09
CA MET A 1 -22.29 3.89 -17.82
C MET A 1 -22.16 5.36 -18.11
N ASN A 2 -22.76 6.23 -17.30
CA ASN A 2 -22.61 7.68 -17.48
C ASN A 2 -21.17 8.12 -17.11
N PRO A 3 -20.68 9.25 -17.66
CA PRO A 3 -19.30 9.70 -17.46
C PRO A 3 -18.97 10.02 -15.99
N LYS A 4 -19.94 10.50 -15.21
CA LYS A 4 -19.75 10.80 -13.78
C LYS A 4 -19.44 9.55 -12.97
N THR A 5 -20.17 8.46 -13.20
CA THR A 5 -19.93 7.18 -12.52
C THR A 5 -18.59 6.59 -12.95
N LEU A 6 -18.25 6.65 -14.23
CA LEU A 6 -16.94 6.19 -14.73
C LEU A 6 -15.79 6.96 -14.08
N HIS A 7 -15.91 8.28 -14.01
CA HIS A 7 -14.94 9.13 -13.33
C HIS A 7 -14.78 8.78 -11.84
N ASN A 8 -15.89 8.63 -11.12
CA ASN A 8 -15.86 8.24 -9.72
C ASN A 8 -15.17 6.88 -9.52
N LEU A 9 -15.45 5.90 -10.37
CA LEU A 9 -14.81 4.58 -10.31
C LEU A 9 -13.33 4.62 -10.69
N THR A 10 -12.89 5.60 -11.46
CA THR A 10 -11.46 5.86 -11.70
C THR A 10 -10.79 6.50 -10.48
N VAL A 11 -11.44 7.46 -9.83
CA VAL A 11 -10.84 8.32 -8.80
C VAL A 11 -10.90 7.73 -7.40
N ILE A 12 -12.08 7.24 -6.98
CA ILE A 12 -12.34 6.78 -5.60
C ILE A 12 -11.33 5.70 -5.16
N PRO A 13 -10.95 4.70 -5.99
CA PRO A 13 -9.93 3.74 -5.60
C PRO A 13 -8.64 4.40 -5.09
N PHE A 14 -8.10 5.39 -5.80
CA PHE A 14 -6.86 6.07 -5.37
C PHE A 14 -7.05 6.96 -4.15
N VAL A 15 -8.23 7.53 -3.95
CA VAL A 15 -8.57 8.24 -2.70
C VAL A 15 -8.55 7.27 -1.52
N LEU A 16 -9.20 6.10 -1.65
CA LEU A 16 -9.20 5.08 -0.61
C LEU A 16 -7.79 4.59 -0.30
N LEU A 17 -6.96 4.37 -1.33
CA LEU A 17 -5.56 3.96 -1.18
C LEU A 17 -4.74 5.02 -0.44
N GLY A 18 -4.87 6.29 -0.83
CA GLY A 18 -4.15 7.39 -0.19
C GLY A 18 -4.52 7.58 1.29
N VAL A 19 -5.82 7.56 1.61
CA VAL A 19 -6.29 7.66 3.00
C VAL A 19 -5.85 6.45 3.82
N SER A 20 -5.97 5.24 3.28
CA SER A 20 -5.59 4.01 3.98
C SER A 20 -4.08 3.98 4.28
N ALA A 21 -3.25 4.42 3.32
CA ALA A 21 -1.81 4.53 3.53
C ALA A 21 -1.47 5.49 4.68
N ILE A 22 -2.11 6.66 4.74
CA ILE A 22 -1.90 7.60 5.84
C ILE A 22 -2.27 6.98 7.19
N ILE A 23 -3.44 6.34 7.28
CA ILE A 23 -3.92 5.70 8.53
C ILE A 23 -2.94 4.59 8.97
N LEU A 24 -2.53 3.71 8.06
CA LEU A 24 -1.60 2.63 8.34
C LEU A 24 -0.22 3.17 8.76
N GLY A 25 0.26 4.18 8.05
CA GLY A 25 1.51 4.84 8.38
C GLY A 25 1.52 5.43 9.79
N PHE A 26 0.44 6.10 10.20
CA PHE A 26 0.29 6.57 11.58
C PHE A 26 0.24 5.43 12.59
N ARG A 27 -0.39 4.30 12.25
CA ARG A 27 -0.44 3.12 13.12
C ARG A 27 0.96 2.60 13.48
N TRP A 28 1.90 2.56 12.52
CA TRP A 28 3.31 2.22 12.81
C TRP A 28 4.05 3.28 13.63
N LEU A 29 3.66 4.55 13.57
CA LEU A 29 4.29 5.60 14.38
C LEU A 29 3.89 5.54 15.85
N ILE A 30 2.62 5.25 16.12
CA ILE A 30 2.05 5.32 17.47
C ILE A 30 2.07 3.99 18.22
N SER A 31 2.19 2.86 17.51
CA SER A 31 2.27 1.56 18.18
C SER A 31 3.51 1.51 19.10
N PRO A 32 3.37 1.11 20.37
CA PRO A 32 4.50 0.98 21.30
C PRO A 32 5.59 0.11 20.71
N GLU A 33 5.15 -0.93 20.04
CA GLU A 33 6.00 -1.85 19.33
C GLU A 33 5.36 -2.09 17.94
N PRO A 34 5.88 -1.48 16.87
CA PRO A 34 5.19 -1.43 15.57
C PRO A 34 5.40 -2.66 14.67
N TRP A 35 6.51 -3.38 14.84
CA TRP A 35 6.86 -4.61 14.12
C TRP A 35 5.90 -5.82 14.25
N MET A 36 5.04 -5.89 15.27
CA MET A 36 4.07 -6.97 15.52
C MET A 36 2.77 -6.70 14.78
N LEU A 37 2.60 -5.50 14.22
CA LEU A 37 1.54 -5.27 13.24
C LEU A 37 1.71 -6.22 12.03
N ASP A 38 2.94 -6.68 11.78
CA ASP A 38 3.28 -7.61 10.72
C ASP A 38 3.84 -8.95 11.27
N GLU A 39 3.56 -9.28 12.54
CA GLU A 39 4.14 -10.46 13.23
C GLU A 39 4.01 -11.74 12.39
N SER A 40 2.79 -12.01 11.90
CA SER A 40 2.51 -13.23 11.13
C SER A 40 3.43 -13.41 9.93
N ALA A 41 3.78 -12.33 9.22
CA ALA A 41 4.68 -12.40 8.07
C ALA A 41 6.14 -12.51 8.54
N ASN A 42 6.50 -11.75 9.57
CA ASN A 42 7.86 -11.71 10.08
C ASN A 42 8.29 -13.04 10.72
N VAL A 43 7.41 -13.71 11.46
CA VAL A 43 7.70 -15.02 12.08
C VAL A 43 7.90 -16.10 11.01
N ILE A 44 7.14 -16.06 9.90
CA ILE A 44 7.36 -16.96 8.76
C ILE A 44 8.78 -16.78 8.19
N LEU A 45 9.22 -15.52 8.05
CA LEU A 45 10.53 -15.20 7.48
C LEU A 45 11.70 -15.46 8.43
N LEU A 46 11.51 -15.18 9.72
CA LEU A 46 12.51 -15.39 10.75
C LEU A 46 12.65 -16.88 11.11
N ASP A 47 11.64 -17.69 10.81
CA ASP A 47 11.47 -19.07 11.29
C ASP A 47 11.65 -19.17 12.81
N GLU A 48 11.26 -18.11 13.52
CA GLU A 48 11.48 -17.94 14.95
C GLU A 48 10.51 -16.89 15.51
N SER A 49 10.16 -17.05 16.79
CA SER A 49 9.34 -16.10 17.53
C SER A 49 10.16 -14.90 18.01
N TYR A 50 9.52 -13.73 18.09
CA TYR A 50 10.18 -12.55 18.67
C TYR A 50 10.62 -12.75 20.12
N THR A 51 9.85 -13.50 20.91
CA THR A 51 10.19 -13.82 22.31
C THR A 51 11.51 -14.59 22.40
N SER A 52 11.68 -15.63 21.58
CA SER A 52 12.94 -16.38 21.50
C SER A 52 14.07 -15.49 20.99
N LEU A 53 13.84 -14.76 19.89
CA LEU A 53 14.82 -13.91 19.25
C LEU A 53 15.36 -12.82 20.18
N PHE A 54 14.50 -12.18 20.97
CA PHE A 54 14.87 -11.11 21.90
C PHE A 54 15.42 -11.62 23.23
N SER A 55 15.26 -12.90 23.56
CA SER A 55 15.85 -13.51 24.75
C SER A 55 17.38 -13.66 24.65
N ALA A 56 17.92 -13.70 23.42
CA ALA A 56 19.36 -13.79 23.18
C ALA A 56 20.05 -12.44 23.43
N ASP A 57 21.08 -12.41 24.29
CA ASP A 57 21.77 -11.16 24.66
C ASP A 57 22.38 -10.41 23.46
N ILE A 58 22.81 -11.14 22.43
CA ILE A 58 23.30 -10.54 21.18
C ILE A 58 22.25 -9.65 20.50
N ASN A 59 20.97 -9.94 20.71
CA ASN A 59 19.83 -9.23 20.13
C ASN A 59 19.21 -8.17 21.07
N ARG A 60 19.86 -7.83 22.20
CA ARG A 60 19.32 -6.87 23.19
C ARG A 60 18.88 -5.51 22.63
N ASN A 61 19.44 -5.08 21.49
CA ASN A 61 19.08 -3.83 20.82
C ASN A 61 18.13 -4.01 19.61
N LEU A 62 17.82 -5.25 19.22
CA LEU A 62 16.99 -5.55 18.07
C LEU A 62 15.57 -4.97 18.18
N PRO A 63 14.88 -5.01 19.34
CA PRO A 63 13.56 -4.36 19.47
C PRO A 63 13.60 -2.86 19.20
N LYS A 64 14.64 -2.17 19.68
CA LYS A 64 14.84 -0.72 19.44
C LYS A 64 15.09 -0.43 17.96
N TYR A 65 15.94 -1.25 17.34
CA TYR A 65 16.23 -1.14 15.91
C TYR A 65 14.97 -1.32 15.06
N LEU A 66 14.20 -2.38 15.31
CA LEU A 66 12.97 -2.64 14.56
C LEU A 66 11.92 -1.55 14.80
N THR A 67 11.78 -1.06 16.03
CA THR A 67 10.89 0.07 16.33
C THR A 67 11.25 1.30 15.48
N LEU A 68 12.55 1.65 15.39
CA LEU A 68 13.00 2.77 14.57
C LEU A 68 12.74 2.52 13.08
N LEU A 69 13.08 1.34 12.57
CA LEU A 69 12.88 0.95 11.18
C LEU A 69 11.42 1.11 10.74
N TYR A 70 10.50 0.59 11.56
CA TYR A 70 9.07 0.67 11.30
C TYR A 70 8.51 2.09 11.40
N ARG A 71 9.10 2.94 12.27
CA ARG A 71 8.73 4.36 12.30
C ARG A 71 9.17 5.10 11.04
N PHE A 72 10.37 4.81 10.54
CA PHE A 72 10.79 5.31 9.22
C PHE A 72 9.86 4.83 8.12
N PHE A 73 9.50 3.55 8.13
CA PHE A 73 8.55 3.00 7.18
C PHE A 73 7.18 3.71 7.27
N GLY A 74 6.67 3.95 8.47
CA GLY A 74 5.44 4.71 8.70
C GLY A 74 5.46 6.09 8.05
N TRP A 75 6.54 6.85 8.20
CA TRP A 75 6.68 8.15 7.53
C TRP A 75 6.70 8.06 6.01
N TRP A 76 7.37 7.04 5.46
CA TRP A 76 7.35 6.81 4.02
C TRP A 76 5.95 6.50 3.51
N VAL A 77 5.20 5.63 4.21
CA VAL A 77 3.83 5.28 3.82
C VAL A 77 2.86 6.46 3.96
N ILE A 78 2.99 7.30 5.01
CA ILE A 78 2.23 8.55 5.13
C ILE A 78 2.53 9.46 3.93
N THR A 79 3.81 9.65 3.60
CA THR A 79 4.23 10.52 2.48
C THR A 79 3.68 10.03 1.15
N ILE A 80 3.76 8.72 0.88
CA ILE A 80 3.17 8.11 -0.31
C ILE A 80 1.66 8.35 -0.35
N GLY A 81 0.96 8.13 0.76
CA GLY A 81 -0.48 8.40 0.87
C GLY A 81 -0.83 9.86 0.57
N MET A 82 -0.08 10.81 1.13
CA MET A 82 -0.24 12.24 0.86
C MET A 82 0.02 12.59 -0.61
N LEU A 83 1.04 12.00 -1.24
CA LEU A 83 1.34 12.21 -2.66
C LEU A 83 0.23 11.68 -3.56
N ILE A 84 -0.31 10.48 -3.26
CA ILE A 84 -1.45 9.90 -3.98
C ILE A 84 -2.65 10.83 -3.90
N LEU A 85 -3.01 11.28 -2.70
CA LEU A 85 -4.15 12.18 -2.50
C LEU A 85 -3.92 13.53 -3.19
N SER A 86 -2.74 14.11 -3.02
CA SER A 86 -2.41 15.40 -3.65
C SER A 86 -2.51 15.32 -5.16
N PHE A 87 -1.90 14.30 -5.77
CA PHE A 87 -1.98 14.09 -7.22
C PHE A 87 -3.42 13.86 -7.68
N THR A 88 -4.17 13.03 -6.96
CA THR A 88 -5.57 12.70 -7.29
C THR A 88 -6.48 13.93 -7.17
N ILE A 89 -6.30 14.77 -6.14
CA ILE A 89 -7.10 15.99 -5.91
C ILE A 89 -6.77 17.05 -6.96
N VAL A 90 -5.48 17.29 -7.22
CA VAL A 90 -5.03 18.34 -8.14
C VAL A 90 -5.42 18.02 -9.57
N THR A 91 -5.19 16.78 -10.01
CA THR A 91 -5.46 16.38 -11.41
C THR A 91 -6.91 15.94 -11.62
N ARG A 92 -7.61 15.57 -10.54
CA ARG A 92 -8.90 14.86 -10.54
C ARG A 92 -8.89 13.60 -11.40
N LEU A 93 -7.72 13.14 -11.86
CA LEU A 93 -7.59 12.15 -12.94
C LEU A 93 -8.47 12.47 -14.17
N GLY A 94 -8.63 13.77 -14.45
CA GLY A 94 -9.50 14.27 -15.52
C GLY A 94 -8.94 14.02 -16.92
N THR A 95 -7.62 13.97 -17.08
CA THR A 95 -6.97 13.73 -18.37
C THR A 95 -6.52 12.27 -18.53
N PRO A 96 -6.45 11.74 -19.77
CA PRO A 96 -5.88 10.43 -20.03
C PRO A 96 -4.45 10.28 -19.49
N MET A 97 -3.65 11.34 -19.59
CA MET A 97 -2.28 11.37 -19.12
C MET A 97 -2.19 11.20 -17.59
N ALA A 98 -2.99 11.96 -16.82
CA ALA A 98 -2.99 11.85 -15.36
C ALA A 98 -3.45 10.45 -14.89
N ARG A 99 -4.49 9.89 -15.52
CA ARG A 99 -4.94 8.52 -15.28
C ARG A 99 -3.84 7.50 -15.57
N GLY A 100 -3.27 7.58 -16.77
CA GLY A 100 -2.24 6.65 -17.22
C GLY A 100 -1.00 6.64 -16.32
N PHE A 101 -0.52 7.82 -15.90
CA PHE A 101 0.64 7.90 -15.00
C PHE A 101 0.36 7.23 -13.66
N LEU A 102 -0.71 7.61 -12.96
CA LEU A 102 -1.01 7.06 -11.63
C LEU A 102 -1.28 5.55 -11.71
N GLN A 103 -2.04 5.10 -12.71
CA GLN A 103 -2.33 3.69 -12.91
C GLN A 103 -1.07 2.89 -13.25
N SER A 104 -0.15 3.43 -14.05
CA SER A 104 1.09 2.72 -14.40
C SER A 104 2.05 2.62 -13.22
N VAL A 105 2.18 3.67 -12.40
CA VAL A 105 2.98 3.62 -11.17
C VAL A 105 2.47 2.51 -10.25
N PHE A 106 1.15 2.47 -10.01
CA PHE A 106 0.56 1.42 -9.18
C PHE A 106 0.69 0.03 -9.80
N PHE A 107 0.59 -0.10 -11.12
CA PHE A 107 0.78 -1.39 -11.80
C PHE A 107 2.18 -1.96 -11.53
N ILE A 108 3.22 -1.15 -11.69
CA ILE A 108 4.61 -1.56 -11.43
C ILE A 108 4.78 -1.94 -9.96
N THR A 109 4.28 -1.12 -9.04
CA THR A 109 4.34 -1.40 -7.60
C THR A 109 3.61 -2.68 -7.23
N LEU A 110 2.40 -2.91 -7.76
CA LEU A 110 1.60 -4.10 -7.47
C LEU A 110 2.26 -5.37 -8.00
N ILE A 111 2.90 -5.32 -9.18
CA ILE A 111 3.70 -6.45 -9.68
C ILE A 111 4.84 -6.76 -8.69
N GLY A 112 5.61 -5.74 -8.32
CA GLY A 112 6.74 -5.91 -7.40
C GLY A 112 6.33 -6.50 -6.06
N ILE A 113 5.27 -5.95 -5.45
CA ILE A 113 4.72 -6.44 -4.17
C ILE A 113 4.22 -7.87 -4.33
N SER A 114 3.44 -8.17 -5.38
CA SER A 114 2.93 -9.53 -5.61
C SER A 114 4.07 -10.54 -5.70
N ILE A 115 5.12 -10.25 -6.47
CA ILE A 115 6.28 -11.15 -6.62
C ILE A 115 6.94 -11.40 -5.26
N ILE A 116 7.18 -10.34 -4.47
CA ILE A 116 7.80 -10.48 -3.14
C ILE A 116 6.91 -11.31 -2.23
N GLU A 117 5.62 -11.00 -2.15
CA GLU A 117 4.70 -11.73 -1.26
C GLU A 117 4.62 -13.21 -1.61
N TRP A 118 4.51 -13.55 -2.90
CA TRP A 118 4.43 -14.93 -3.36
C TRP A 118 5.70 -15.75 -3.11
N ILE A 119 6.87 -15.11 -3.17
CA ILE A 119 8.16 -15.79 -2.92
C ILE A 119 8.40 -15.96 -1.42
N PHE A 120 8.13 -14.93 -0.62
CA PHE A 120 8.62 -14.82 0.75
C PHE A 120 7.56 -15.14 1.81
N ILE A 121 6.30 -14.76 1.58
CA ILE A 121 5.21 -14.86 2.57
C ILE A 121 3.86 -15.26 1.93
N PRO A 122 3.81 -16.35 1.12
CA PRO A 122 2.64 -16.68 0.30
C PRO A 122 1.38 -17.03 1.10
N SER A 123 1.53 -17.40 2.37
CA SER A 123 0.42 -17.71 3.29
C SER A 123 -0.04 -16.52 4.12
N SER A 124 0.63 -15.37 4.00
CA SER A 124 0.32 -14.19 4.81
C SER A 124 -0.94 -13.47 4.34
N HIS A 125 -1.63 -12.83 5.28
CA HIS A 125 -2.79 -12.00 4.99
C HIS A 125 -2.50 -10.82 4.04
N PHE A 126 -1.22 -10.43 3.91
CA PHE A 126 -0.79 -9.42 2.94
C PHE A 126 -1.13 -9.79 1.50
N VAL A 127 -1.09 -11.07 1.14
CA VAL A 127 -1.47 -11.54 -0.20
C VAL A 127 -2.93 -11.18 -0.53
N TYR A 128 -3.84 -11.38 0.43
CA TYR A 128 -5.25 -11.03 0.24
C TYR A 128 -5.48 -9.52 0.15
N LEU A 129 -4.72 -8.74 0.92
CA LEU A 129 -4.72 -7.28 0.79
C LEU A 129 -4.30 -6.90 -0.64
N THR A 130 -3.21 -7.47 -1.15
CA THR A 130 -2.72 -7.22 -2.51
C THR A 130 -3.74 -7.58 -3.59
N TYR A 131 -4.52 -8.66 -3.44
CA TYR A 131 -5.64 -8.92 -4.34
C TYR A 131 -6.72 -7.83 -4.29
N GLY A 132 -7.04 -7.31 -3.10
CA GLY A 132 -7.94 -6.16 -2.96
C GLY A 132 -7.40 -4.92 -3.68
N LEU A 133 -6.09 -4.66 -3.58
CA LEU A 133 -5.44 -3.56 -4.27
C LEU A 133 -5.47 -3.74 -5.80
N TRP A 134 -5.23 -4.96 -6.29
CA TRP A 134 -5.39 -5.30 -7.71
C TRP A 134 -6.82 -5.07 -8.21
N ALA A 135 -7.84 -5.46 -7.42
CA ALA A 135 -9.23 -5.23 -7.77
C ALA A 135 -9.55 -3.73 -7.86
N LEU A 136 -9.13 -2.93 -6.88
CA LEU A 136 -9.28 -1.48 -6.88
C LEU A 136 -8.59 -0.83 -8.09
N TRP A 137 -7.36 -1.27 -8.40
CA TRP A 137 -6.62 -0.81 -9.57
C TRP A 137 -7.34 -1.18 -10.88
N ALA A 138 -7.81 -2.42 -11.02
CA ALA A 138 -8.50 -2.89 -12.21
C ALA A 138 -9.81 -2.13 -12.44
N ILE A 139 -10.60 -1.88 -11.38
CA ILE A 139 -11.80 -1.04 -11.44
C ILE A 139 -11.46 0.35 -11.97
N SER A 140 -10.37 0.95 -11.45
CA SER A 140 -9.94 2.27 -11.89
C SER A 140 -9.53 2.31 -13.37
N VAL A 141 -8.73 1.34 -13.80
CA VAL A 141 -8.23 1.22 -15.19
C VAL A 141 -9.37 0.97 -16.17
N LEU A 142 -10.21 -0.03 -15.90
CA LEU A 142 -11.33 -0.38 -16.79
C LEU A 142 -12.31 0.79 -16.93
N SER A 143 -12.60 1.50 -15.84
CA SER A 143 -13.44 2.70 -15.86
C SER A 143 -12.76 3.85 -16.61
N GLY A 144 -11.45 4.03 -16.42
CA GLY A 144 -10.66 5.08 -17.07
C GLY A 144 -10.53 4.89 -18.58
N ILE A 145 -10.43 3.65 -19.06
CA ILE A 145 -10.45 3.31 -20.48
C ILE A 145 -11.82 3.65 -21.09
N GLN A 146 -12.92 3.32 -20.40
CA GLN A 146 -14.26 3.67 -20.87
C GLN A 146 -14.51 5.18 -20.84
N LEU A 147 -13.96 5.88 -19.85
CA LEU A 147 -14.06 7.34 -19.71
C LEU A 147 -13.41 8.08 -20.88
N LYS A 148 -12.40 7.48 -21.52
CA LYS A 148 -11.67 8.08 -22.66
C LYS A 148 -12.56 8.53 -23.82
N LYS A 149 -13.73 7.90 -23.99
CA LYS A 149 -14.72 8.27 -25.01
C LYS A 149 -15.36 9.66 -24.78
N TYR A 150 -15.20 10.20 -23.57
CA TYR A 150 -15.78 11.46 -23.12
C TYR A 150 -14.72 12.52 -22.81
N ASP A 151 -13.43 12.22 -23.02
CA ASP A 151 -12.39 13.23 -22.94
C ASP A 151 -12.52 14.18 -24.15
N ILE A 152 -12.39 15.48 -23.89
CA ILE A 152 -12.43 16.55 -24.91
C ILE A 152 -10.99 16.85 -25.35
#